data_AF-A0A179FL94-F1
#
_entry.id   AF-A0A179FL94-F1
#
_cell.length_a   1.000
_cell.length_b   1.000
_cell.length_c   1.000
_cell.angle_alpha   90.00
_cell.angle_beta   90.00
_cell.angle_gamma   90.00
#
_symmetry.space_group_name_H-M   'P 1'
#
loop_
_entity.id
_entity.type
_entity.pdbx_description
1 polymer ?
#
loop_
_entity_poly.entity_id
_entity_poly.type
_entity_poly.pdbx_seq_one_letter_code
_entity_poly.pdbx_strand_id
1 'polypeptide(L)'
;MLSRTALLIAFTTHVDSSITRARRQEGAITVTPHEQYSSSIGALGCKLNTNRVAFWPEQITCDNICVKVSNAGRSVHLLRVDQSGGAHDVSYDAWNYLVFGTGAAQDPHEGGGIAMAYEQVHPDECKYLLHDGKLVLSAANSMNYLGSCLGGKNWVAENHKLVNLLDPGCRYGWDELCTLDLSKSNQPACPHTLGDLHTPTGQKVTNIRYRTGENYVVQ
;
A
#
# COMPACT_ATOMS: atom_id res chain seq x y z
N MET A 1 36.91 48.59 -47.95
CA MET A 1 36.19 48.48 -46.66
C MET A 1 35.41 47.17 -46.68
N LEU A 2 35.94 46.11 -46.06
CA LEU A 2 35.32 44.78 -46.01
C LEU A 2 34.50 44.68 -44.73
N SER A 3 33.17 44.66 -44.86
CA SER A 3 32.24 44.47 -43.74
C SER A 3 32.17 42.97 -43.40
N ARG A 4 32.62 42.59 -42.20
CA ARG A 4 32.51 41.23 -41.66
C ARG A 4 31.20 41.11 -40.88
N THR A 5 30.23 40.42 -41.45
CA THR A 5 29.00 40.04 -40.74
C THR A 5 29.29 38.83 -39.86
N ALA A 6 29.26 39.03 -38.53
CA ALA A 6 29.37 37.94 -37.56
C ALA A 6 28.01 37.28 -37.36
N LEU A 7 27.93 35.97 -37.63
CA LEU A 7 26.74 35.15 -37.41
C LEU A 7 26.79 34.58 -35.98
N LEU A 8 25.96 35.11 -35.07
CA LEU A 8 25.76 34.51 -33.74
C LEU A 8 24.81 33.31 -33.87
N ILE A 9 25.30 32.12 -33.57
CA ILE A 9 24.49 30.90 -33.43
C ILE A 9 24.12 30.78 -31.94
N ALA A 10 22.84 30.98 -31.63
CA ALA A 10 22.31 30.73 -30.28
C ALA A 10 22.10 29.23 -30.10
N PHE A 11 22.87 28.61 -29.20
CA PHE A 11 22.64 27.24 -28.75
C PHE A 11 21.56 27.25 -27.67
N THR A 12 20.34 26.88 -28.01
CA THR A 12 19.28 26.59 -27.03
C THR A 12 19.54 25.20 -26.44
N THR A 13 20.02 25.14 -25.21
CA THR A 13 20.09 23.88 -24.45
C THR A 13 18.67 23.46 -24.08
N HIS A 14 18.14 22.46 -24.76
CA HIS A 14 16.93 21.78 -24.31
C HIS A 14 17.27 20.98 -23.05
N VAL A 15 16.76 21.44 -21.91
CA VAL A 15 16.77 20.66 -20.68
C VAL A 15 15.64 19.64 -20.81
N ASP A 16 16.00 18.41 -21.15
CA ASP A 16 15.05 17.30 -21.23
C ASP A 16 14.74 16.84 -19.81
N SER A 17 13.67 17.40 -19.22
CA SER A 17 13.13 16.96 -17.93
C SER A 17 12.52 15.57 -18.10
N SER A 18 13.36 14.54 -18.02
CA SER A 18 12.97 13.15 -17.92
C SER A 18 12.42 12.87 -16.53
N ILE A 19 11.22 13.41 -16.25
CA ILE A 19 10.37 12.88 -15.19
C ILE A 19 9.99 11.48 -15.67
N THR A 20 10.55 10.45 -15.02
CA THR A 20 10.09 9.07 -15.15
C THR A 20 8.64 9.01 -14.69
N ARG A 21 7.71 9.29 -15.60
CA ARG A 21 6.28 9.06 -15.40
C ARG A 21 6.13 7.56 -15.26
N ALA A 22 5.89 7.08 -14.04
CA ALA A 22 5.53 5.69 -13.78
C ALA A 22 4.46 5.30 -14.82
N ARG A 23 4.76 4.27 -15.61
CA ARG A 23 3.89 3.83 -16.71
C ARG A 23 2.55 3.42 -16.08
N ARG A 24 1.52 4.25 -16.25
CA ARG A 24 0.14 3.92 -15.87
C ARG A 24 -0.21 2.61 -16.57
N GLN A 25 -0.30 1.54 -15.78
CA GLN A 25 -0.78 0.25 -16.25
C GLN A 25 -2.29 0.24 -16.02
N GLU A 26 -3.04 0.21 -17.10
CA GLU A 26 -4.50 0.19 -17.07
C GLU A 26 -5.00 -1.17 -17.55
N GLY A 27 -6.08 -1.66 -16.96
CA GLY A 27 -6.68 -2.94 -17.36
C GLY A 27 -8.05 -3.18 -16.76
N ALA A 28 -8.64 -4.33 -17.10
CA ALA A 28 -9.89 -4.81 -16.54
C ALA A 28 -9.62 -6.04 -15.66
N ILE A 29 -10.24 -6.07 -14.48
CA ILE A 29 -10.13 -7.16 -13.49
C ILE A 29 -11.51 -7.50 -12.96
N THR A 30 -11.69 -8.74 -12.48
CA THR A 30 -12.91 -9.14 -11.79
C THR A 30 -12.69 -8.97 -10.29
N VAL A 31 -13.39 -8.00 -9.69
CA VAL A 31 -13.17 -7.59 -8.30
C VAL A 31 -14.23 -8.17 -7.37
N THR A 32 -13.77 -8.81 -6.30
CA THR A 32 -14.57 -9.45 -5.25
C THR A 32 -14.38 -8.75 -3.89
N PRO A 33 -15.38 -8.78 -2.99
CA PRO A 33 -15.25 -8.23 -1.65
C PRO A 33 -14.45 -9.16 -0.73
N HIS A 34 -13.47 -8.61 0.00
CA HIS A 34 -12.67 -9.30 1.02
C HIS A 34 -12.97 -8.74 2.41
N GLU A 35 -13.37 -9.60 3.33
CA GLU A 35 -13.77 -9.20 4.68
C GLU A 35 -12.56 -8.94 5.59
N GLN A 36 -11.59 -9.84 5.58
CA GLN A 36 -10.53 -9.90 6.60
C GLN A 36 -9.28 -9.14 6.15
N TYR A 37 -8.77 -8.25 6.99
CA TYR A 37 -7.46 -7.67 6.73
C TYR A 37 -6.35 -8.70 6.91
N SER A 38 -5.42 -8.71 5.96
CA SER A 38 -4.17 -9.46 5.99
C SER A 38 -3.11 -8.72 5.16
N SER A 39 -1.84 -9.11 5.33
CA SER A 39 -0.74 -8.57 4.54
C SER A 39 0.40 -9.57 4.41
N SER A 40 0.76 -9.90 3.17
CA SER A 40 1.90 -10.74 2.81
C SER A 40 3.25 -10.01 2.88
N ILE A 41 3.24 -8.67 2.88
CA ILE A 41 4.46 -7.85 3.02
C ILE A 41 4.71 -7.37 4.45
N GLY A 42 3.85 -7.75 5.39
CA GLY A 42 3.95 -7.33 6.79
C GLY A 42 3.53 -5.89 7.04
N ALA A 43 2.69 -5.29 6.20
CA ALA A 43 2.08 -4.00 6.50
C ALA A 43 1.16 -4.12 7.72
N LEU A 44 1.22 -3.12 8.61
CA LEU A 44 0.48 -3.15 9.87
C LEU A 44 -0.90 -2.51 9.69
N GLY A 45 -1.97 -3.31 9.83
CA GLY A 45 -3.36 -2.88 9.65
C GLY A 45 -3.77 -1.77 10.62
N CYS A 46 -3.15 -1.71 11.81
CA CYS A 46 -3.41 -0.66 12.79
C CYS A 46 -2.76 0.70 12.41
N LYS A 47 -1.96 0.74 11.35
CA LYS A 47 -1.25 1.92 10.86
C LYS A 47 -1.63 2.30 9.41
N LEU A 48 -2.75 1.77 8.91
CA LEU A 48 -3.32 2.10 7.61
C LEU A 48 -4.84 2.00 7.61
N ASN A 49 -5.48 2.47 6.54
CA ASN A 49 -6.91 2.32 6.35
C ASN A 49 -7.26 0.94 5.78
N THR A 50 -7.72 0.03 6.63
CA THR A 50 -8.09 -1.36 6.25
C THR A 50 -9.29 -1.45 5.32
N ASN A 51 -10.11 -0.40 5.24
CA ASN A 51 -11.24 -0.29 4.31
C ASN A 51 -10.81 0.11 2.89
N ARG A 52 -9.51 0.27 2.63
CA ARG A 52 -8.95 0.66 1.33
C ARG A 52 -7.73 -0.19 0.98
N VAL A 53 -7.92 -1.51 0.98
CA VAL A 53 -6.87 -2.51 0.71
C VAL A 53 -7.23 -3.38 -0.48
N ALA A 54 -6.22 -3.79 -1.25
CA ALA A 54 -6.29 -4.72 -2.37
C ALA A 54 -5.48 -5.99 -2.08
N PHE A 55 -6.06 -7.16 -2.39
CA PHE A 55 -5.52 -8.51 -2.21
C PHE A 55 -5.44 -9.17 -3.57
N TRP A 56 -4.33 -9.01 -4.27
CA TRP A 56 -4.24 -9.28 -5.71
C TRP A 56 -3.24 -10.39 -6.02
N PRO A 57 -3.35 -11.10 -7.15
CA PRO A 57 -2.51 -12.25 -7.42
C PRO A 57 -1.08 -11.85 -7.83
N GLU A 58 -0.89 -10.65 -8.39
CA GLU A 58 0.43 -10.22 -8.80
C GLU A 58 1.29 -9.78 -7.62
N GLN A 59 2.58 -10.05 -7.75
CA GLN A 59 3.58 -9.73 -6.74
C GLN A 59 3.58 -8.24 -6.37
N ILE A 60 3.69 -7.98 -5.07
CA ILE A 60 3.89 -6.64 -4.55
C ILE A 60 5.37 -6.29 -4.64
N THR A 61 5.67 -5.15 -5.24
CA THR A 61 7.00 -4.59 -5.44
C THR A 61 7.13 -3.28 -4.66
N CYS A 62 8.27 -2.61 -4.83
CA CYS A 62 8.60 -1.40 -4.08
C CYS A 62 7.91 -0.13 -4.57
N ASP A 63 7.26 -0.20 -5.75
CA ASP A 63 6.61 0.96 -6.39
C ASP A 63 5.15 0.70 -6.78
N ASN A 64 4.65 -0.54 -6.64
CA ASN A 64 3.30 -0.90 -7.07
C ASN A 64 2.26 -0.95 -5.92
N ILE A 65 2.58 -0.39 -4.76
CA ILE A 65 1.73 -0.49 -3.55
C ILE A 65 0.41 0.28 -3.61
N CYS A 66 0.17 1.09 -4.65
CA CYS A 66 -1.03 1.92 -4.76
C CYS A 66 -1.74 1.75 -6.11
N VAL A 67 -3.01 1.38 -6.08
CA VAL A 67 -3.84 1.28 -7.28
C VAL A 67 -5.09 2.12 -7.17
N LYS A 68 -5.59 2.57 -8.31
CA LYS A 68 -6.92 3.15 -8.43
C LYS A 68 -7.84 2.14 -9.10
N VAL A 69 -8.95 1.82 -8.46
CA VAL A 69 -10.00 0.95 -9.04
C VAL A 69 -11.23 1.80 -9.31
N SER A 70 -11.89 1.58 -10.45
CA SER A 70 -13.04 2.37 -10.89
C SER A 70 -14.18 1.50 -11.43
N ASN A 71 -15.40 1.88 -11.09
CA ASN A 71 -16.62 1.23 -11.57
C ASN A 71 -17.78 2.24 -11.66
N ALA A 72 -18.46 2.27 -12.82
CA ALA A 72 -19.62 3.13 -13.08
C ALA A 72 -19.46 4.59 -12.60
N GLY A 73 -18.32 5.22 -12.95
CA GLY A 73 -18.02 6.62 -12.61
C GLY A 73 -17.50 6.88 -11.19
N ARG A 74 -17.42 5.84 -10.34
CA ARG A 74 -16.82 5.91 -9.01
C ARG A 74 -15.39 5.37 -9.05
N SER A 75 -14.53 5.91 -8.20
CA SER A 75 -13.16 5.44 -8.04
C SER A 75 -12.73 5.47 -6.58
N VAL A 76 -11.82 4.58 -6.21
CA VAL A 76 -11.09 4.60 -4.95
C VAL A 76 -9.62 4.26 -5.18
N HIS A 77 -8.75 4.78 -4.31
CA HIS A 77 -7.37 4.32 -4.19
C HIS A 77 -7.29 3.22 -3.14
N LEU A 78 -6.45 2.22 -3.41
CA LEU A 78 -6.28 1.03 -2.57
C LEU A 78 -4.80 0.71 -2.40
N LEU A 79 -4.45 0.30 -1.17
CA LEU A 79 -3.13 -0.20 -0.83
C LEU A 79 -3.02 -1.67 -1.22
N ARG A 80 -2.07 -2.01 -2.09
CA ARG A 80 -1.68 -3.39 -2.41
C ARG A 80 -0.68 -3.88 -1.39
N VAL A 81 -1.17 -4.55 -0.35
CA VAL A 81 -0.33 -5.03 0.76
C VAL A 81 -0.50 -6.52 1.01
N ASP A 82 -1.38 -7.19 0.28
CA ASP A 82 -1.52 -8.63 0.35
C ASP A 82 -1.61 -9.28 -1.02
N GLN A 83 -1.16 -10.53 -1.07
CA GLN A 83 -1.17 -11.32 -2.29
C GLN A 83 -2.20 -12.43 -2.16
N SER A 84 -3.14 -12.47 -3.09
CA SER A 84 -4.13 -13.55 -3.16
C SER A 84 -3.56 -14.77 -3.91
N GLY A 85 -4.25 -15.90 -3.80
CA GLY A 85 -3.94 -17.10 -4.58
C GLY A 85 -4.42 -17.07 -6.04
N GLY A 86 -5.00 -15.97 -6.52
CA GLY A 86 -5.54 -15.89 -7.89
C GLY A 86 -6.63 -14.85 -8.14
N ALA A 87 -7.23 -14.27 -7.10
CA ALA A 87 -8.37 -13.34 -7.21
C ALA A 87 -7.94 -11.88 -7.05
N HIS A 88 -8.64 -10.94 -7.69
CA HIS A 88 -8.45 -9.51 -7.44
C HIS A 88 -9.43 -9.03 -6.37
N ASP A 89 -9.18 -9.37 -5.11
CA ASP A 89 -10.07 -8.92 -4.04
C ASP A 89 -9.72 -7.50 -3.58
N VAL A 90 -10.71 -6.81 -3.03
CA VAL A 90 -10.53 -5.54 -2.33
C VAL A 90 -11.34 -5.58 -1.04
N SER A 91 -10.93 -4.80 -0.04
CA SER A 91 -11.66 -4.66 1.23
C SER A 91 -13.16 -4.46 0.99
N TYR A 92 -14.01 -5.13 1.77
CA TYR A 92 -15.46 -5.15 1.57
C TYR A 92 -16.07 -3.75 1.44
N ASP A 93 -15.61 -2.78 2.24
CA ASP A 93 -16.04 -1.39 2.14
C ASP A 93 -15.78 -0.76 0.76
N ALA A 94 -14.58 -0.97 0.22
CA ALA A 94 -14.19 -0.45 -1.09
C ALA A 94 -15.03 -1.08 -2.21
N TRP A 95 -15.24 -2.39 -2.15
CA TRP A 95 -16.09 -3.09 -3.11
C TRP A 95 -17.53 -2.55 -3.05
N ASN A 96 -18.10 -2.41 -1.85
CA ASN A 96 -19.46 -1.92 -1.65
C ASN A 96 -19.63 -0.50 -2.20
N TYR A 97 -18.67 0.39 -1.92
CA TYR A 97 -18.68 1.75 -2.44
C TYR A 97 -18.57 1.78 -3.97
N LEU A 98 -17.67 1.00 -4.55
CA LEU A 98 -17.48 0.92 -6.00
C LEU A 98 -18.73 0.42 -6.72
N VAL A 99 -19.57 -0.40 -6.09
CA VAL A 99 -20.74 -1.04 -6.71
C VAL A 99 -22.04 -0.29 -6.40
N PHE A 100 -22.23 0.15 -5.16
CA PHE A 100 -23.49 0.74 -4.67
C PHE A 100 -23.38 2.21 -4.26
N GLY A 101 -22.16 2.74 -4.11
CA GLY A 101 -21.91 4.16 -3.82
C GLY A 101 -21.88 4.49 -2.33
N THR A 102 -22.06 3.49 -1.47
CA THR A 102 -22.05 3.58 0.00
C THR A 102 -21.02 2.62 0.58
N GLY A 103 -20.45 2.96 1.74
CA GLY A 103 -19.55 2.05 2.46
C GLY A 103 -20.32 0.85 3.03
N ALA A 104 -19.65 -0.28 3.22
CA ALA A 104 -20.25 -1.51 3.71
C ALA A 104 -20.74 -1.40 5.16
N ALA A 105 -20.09 -0.57 5.99
CA ALA A 105 -20.56 -0.31 7.35
C ALA A 105 -21.84 0.55 7.39
N GLN A 106 -22.17 1.25 6.30
CA GLN A 106 -23.33 2.13 6.22
C GLN A 106 -24.54 1.42 5.61
N ASP A 107 -24.35 0.73 4.49
CA ASP A 107 -25.40 0.04 3.74
C ASP A 107 -24.78 -1.20 3.10
N PRO A 108 -24.71 -2.33 3.84
CA PRO A 108 -24.02 -3.53 3.40
C PRO A 108 -24.81 -4.23 2.28
N HIS A 109 -24.12 -4.54 1.18
CA HIS A 109 -24.66 -5.34 0.09
C HIS A 109 -23.89 -6.64 -0.09
N GLU A 110 -24.54 -7.62 -0.69
CA GLU A 110 -23.93 -8.88 -1.05
C GLU A 110 -23.67 -8.95 -2.57
N GLY A 111 -22.63 -9.67 -2.95
CA GLY A 111 -22.35 -9.98 -4.34
C GLY A 111 -21.06 -10.76 -4.51
N GLY A 112 -20.51 -10.70 -5.71
CA GLY A 112 -19.27 -11.39 -6.07
C GLY A 112 -18.47 -10.60 -7.08
N GLY A 113 -17.79 -11.32 -7.97
CA GLY A 113 -16.91 -10.74 -8.97
C GLY A 113 -17.62 -9.78 -9.92
N ILE A 114 -17.18 -8.53 -9.96
CA ILE A 114 -17.65 -7.51 -10.90
C ILE A 114 -16.47 -7.01 -11.72
N ALA A 115 -16.64 -6.92 -13.04
CA ALA A 115 -15.63 -6.36 -13.91
C ALA A 115 -15.43 -4.87 -13.61
N MET A 116 -14.21 -4.47 -13.26
CA MET A 116 -13.86 -3.09 -12.96
C MET A 116 -12.58 -2.70 -13.69
N ALA A 117 -12.43 -1.40 -13.95
CA ALA A 117 -11.19 -0.86 -14.47
C ALA A 117 -10.22 -0.63 -13.31
N TYR A 118 -8.93 -0.89 -13.54
CA TYR A 118 -7.90 -0.50 -12.60
C TYR A 118 -6.77 0.25 -13.28
N GLU A 119 -6.04 1.00 -12.47
CA GLU A 119 -4.85 1.73 -12.84
C GLU A 119 -3.79 1.59 -11.75
N GLN A 120 -2.58 1.18 -12.13
CA GLN A 120 -1.41 1.30 -11.26
C GLN A 120 -0.99 2.77 -11.20
N VAL A 121 -1.03 3.36 -10.01
CA VAL A 121 -0.71 4.78 -9.78
C VAL A 121 0.51 4.93 -8.89
N HIS A 122 1.03 6.16 -8.79
CA HIS A 122 2.17 6.44 -7.93
C HIS A 122 1.79 6.25 -6.45
N PRO A 123 2.65 5.67 -5.60
CA PRO A 123 2.36 5.44 -4.18
C PRO A 123 1.91 6.68 -3.39
N ASP A 124 2.33 7.88 -3.80
CA ASP A 124 1.88 9.14 -3.20
C ASP A 124 0.36 9.34 -3.27
N GLU A 125 -0.32 8.78 -4.27
CA GLU A 125 -1.77 8.86 -4.36
C GLU A 125 -2.48 8.09 -3.23
N CYS A 126 -1.78 7.18 -2.54
CA CYS A 126 -2.29 6.44 -1.39
C CYS A 126 -1.75 6.94 -0.04
N LYS A 127 -0.95 8.02 0.00
CA LYS A 127 -0.36 8.52 1.27
C LYS A 127 -1.39 8.79 2.36
N TYR A 128 -2.58 9.29 1.98
CA TYR A 128 -3.65 9.58 2.93
C TYR A 128 -4.26 8.33 3.57
N LEU A 129 -3.98 7.14 3.03
CA LEU A 129 -4.39 5.85 3.59
C LEU A 129 -3.40 5.31 4.63
N LEU A 130 -2.24 5.95 4.77
CA LEU A 130 -1.12 5.50 5.61
C LEU A 130 -0.93 6.42 6.82
N HIS A 131 -0.57 5.85 7.96
CA HIS A 131 -0.20 6.63 9.14
C HIS A 131 1.06 7.46 8.86
N ASP A 132 0.97 8.78 9.09
CA ASP A 132 2.00 9.77 8.74
C ASP A 132 2.47 9.73 7.27
N GLY A 133 1.65 9.19 6.36
CA GLY A 133 2.00 9.04 4.94
C GLY A 133 3.14 8.04 4.67
N LYS A 134 3.45 7.13 5.60
CA LYS A 134 4.51 6.12 5.46
C LYS A 134 3.97 4.71 5.57
N LEU A 135 4.57 3.80 4.81
CA LEU A 135 4.27 2.37 4.92
C LEU A 135 4.88 1.82 6.21
N VAL A 136 4.05 1.58 7.22
CA VAL A 136 4.50 1.02 8.49
C VAL A 136 4.46 -0.50 8.41
N LEU A 137 5.61 -1.12 8.61
CA LEU A 137 5.83 -2.55 8.46
C LEU A 137 6.20 -3.19 9.80
N SER A 138 5.80 -4.44 9.99
CA SER A 138 6.26 -5.30 11.09
C SER A 138 7.78 -5.50 11.00
N ALA A 139 8.50 -5.11 12.04
CA ALA A 139 9.95 -5.29 12.11
C ALA A 139 10.34 -6.78 12.03
N ALA A 140 9.52 -7.67 12.60
CA ALA A 140 9.80 -9.09 12.66
C ALA A 140 9.47 -9.80 11.33
N ASN A 141 8.39 -9.40 10.65
CA ASN A 141 7.79 -10.19 9.56
C ASN A 141 7.82 -9.53 8.17
N SER A 142 8.39 -8.33 8.01
CA SER A 142 8.45 -7.64 6.70
C SER A 142 9.81 -7.67 6.00
N MET A 143 10.85 -8.19 6.65
CA MET A 143 12.24 -7.98 6.18
C MET A 143 12.55 -8.59 4.81
N ASN A 144 11.86 -9.66 4.40
CA ASN A 144 12.00 -10.20 3.06
C ASN A 144 11.53 -9.21 1.98
N TYR A 145 10.40 -8.53 2.23
CA TYR A 145 9.89 -7.51 1.33
C TYR A 145 10.76 -6.26 1.39
N LEU A 146 10.96 -5.69 2.58
CA LEU A 146 11.70 -4.44 2.74
C LEU A 146 13.15 -4.57 2.25
N GLY A 147 13.81 -5.70 2.53
CA GLY A 147 15.16 -5.98 2.06
C GLY A 147 15.27 -5.93 0.53
N SER A 148 14.24 -6.35 -0.21
CA SER A 148 14.21 -6.26 -1.67
C SER A 148 14.09 -4.82 -2.19
N CYS A 149 13.56 -3.91 -1.36
CA CYS A 149 13.42 -2.50 -1.68
C CYS A 149 14.61 -1.64 -1.29
N LEU A 150 15.30 -1.96 -0.19
CA LEU A 150 16.42 -1.14 0.31
C LEU A 150 17.65 -1.12 -0.62
N GLY A 151 17.71 -2.00 -1.63
CA GLY A 151 18.80 -2.04 -2.62
C GLY A 151 18.71 -1.00 -3.74
N GLY A 152 17.67 -0.15 -3.78
CA GLY A 152 17.47 0.82 -4.85
C GLY A 152 16.77 2.10 -4.41
N LYS A 153 16.67 3.06 -5.33
CA LYS A 153 15.91 4.30 -5.14
C LYS A 153 14.47 4.10 -5.60
N ASN A 154 13.59 3.82 -4.66
CA ASN A 154 12.15 3.59 -4.87
C ASN A 154 11.35 4.18 -3.71
N TRP A 155 10.03 4.24 -3.87
CA TRP A 155 9.18 4.91 -2.89
C TRP A 155 9.23 4.26 -1.50
N VAL A 156 9.19 2.92 -1.43
CA VAL A 156 9.17 2.19 -0.14
C VAL A 156 10.46 2.35 0.63
N ALA A 157 11.62 2.29 -0.04
CA ALA A 157 12.92 2.53 0.58
C ALA A 157 12.99 3.91 1.27
N GLU A 158 12.34 4.92 0.69
CA GLU A 158 12.32 6.29 1.22
C GLU A 158 11.17 6.56 2.21
N ASN A 159 10.06 5.79 2.15
CA ASN A 159 8.81 6.09 2.85
C ASN A 159 8.29 4.93 3.71
N HIS A 160 9.17 4.26 4.46
CA HIS A 160 8.79 3.21 5.40
C HIS A 160 9.04 3.60 6.87
N LYS A 161 8.42 2.84 7.77
CA LYS A 161 8.76 2.76 9.21
C LYS A 161 8.73 1.28 9.61
N LEU A 162 9.59 0.90 10.54
CA LEU A 162 9.58 -0.42 11.16
C LEU A 162 9.05 -0.29 12.60
N VAL A 163 8.08 -1.12 12.95
CA VAL A 163 7.49 -1.17 14.30
C VAL A 163 7.58 -2.59 14.84
N ASN A 164 7.87 -2.74 16.13
CA ASN A 164 8.04 -4.04 16.79
C ASN A 164 6.71 -4.78 17.07
N LEU A 165 5.73 -4.63 16.17
CA LEU A 165 4.51 -5.44 16.19
C LEU A 165 4.76 -6.69 15.36
N LEU A 166 4.41 -7.84 15.93
CA LEU A 166 4.71 -9.14 15.34
C LEU A 166 3.87 -9.39 14.11
N ASP A 167 2.54 -9.25 14.17
CA ASP A 167 1.65 -9.64 13.08
C ASP A 167 0.94 -8.46 12.39
N PRO A 168 0.53 -8.60 11.11
CA PRO A 168 -0.23 -7.58 10.39
C PRO A 168 -1.52 -7.12 11.10
N GLY A 169 -2.14 -8.00 11.90
CA GLY A 169 -3.30 -7.70 12.72
C GLY A 169 -2.99 -6.88 13.99
N CYS A 170 -1.72 -6.58 14.25
CA CYS A 170 -1.23 -5.85 15.42
C CYS A 170 -1.65 -6.45 16.76
N ARG A 171 -1.78 -7.79 16.84
CA ARG A 171 -2.28 -8.51 18.01
C ARG A 171 -1.18 -8.77 19.04
N TYR A 172 0.06 -8.90 18.56
CA TYR A 172 1.22 -9.21 19.40
C TYR A 172 2.38 -8.24 19.15
N GLY A 173 3.22 -8.08 20.17
CA GLY A 173 4.45 -7.29 20.14
C GLY A 173 4.31 -5.94 20.83
N TRP A 174 5.18 -5.00 20.45
CA TRP A 174 5.33 -3.70 21.08
C TRP A 174 5.14 -2.60 20.04
N ASP A 175 4.25 -1.63 20.28
CA ASP A 175 4.05 -0.47 19.38
C ASP A 175 5.17 0.56 19.57
N GLU A 176 6.37 0.18 19.13
CA GLU A 176 7.61 0.96 19.26
C GLU A 176 8.37 0.98 17.93
N LEU A 177 9.05 2.10 17.66
CA LEU A 177 9.84 2.23 16.45
C LEU A 177 11.14 1.43 16.56
N CYS A 178 11.46 0.74 15.47
CA CYS A 178 12.74 0.06 15.29
C CYS A 178 13.61 0.81 14.30
N THR A 179 14.92 0.59 14.41
CA THR A 179 15.92 1.10 13.45
C THR A 179 16.55 -0.06 12.70
N LEU A 180 16.99 0.18 11.47
CA LEU A 180 17.66 -0.82 10.66
C LEU A 180 18.97 -0.27 10.13
N ASP A 181 20.04 -1.00 10.37
CA ASP A 181 21.38 -0.72 9.87
C ASP A 181 21.90 -1.99 9.19
N LEU A 182 21.71 -2.07 7.87
CA LEU A 182 22.10 -3.21 7.05
C LEU A 182 23.62 -3.46 7.04
N SER A 183 24.44 -2.49 7.48
CA SER A 183 25.88 -2.70 7.64
C SER A 183 26.22 -3.55 8.88
N LYS A 184 25.27 -3.68 9.82
CA LYS A 184 25.43 -4.43 11.08
C LYS A 184 24.60 -5.70 11.13
N SER A 185 23.36 -5.64 10.66
CA SER A 185 22.40 -6.75 10.78
C SER A 185 21.32 -6.67 9.71
N ASN A 186 20.82 -7.83 9.28
CA ASN A 186 19.61 -7.95 8.49
C ASN A 186 18.33 -7.92 9.34
N GLN A 187 18.45 -7.79 10.66
CA GLN A 187 17.34 -7.67 11.60
C GLN A 187 17.27 -6.24 12.17
N PRO A 188 16.06 -5.66 12.30
CA PRO A 188 15.88 -4.38 12.95
C PRO A 188 16.22 -4.43 14.45
N ALA A 189 16.78 -3.35 14.98
CA ALA A 189 16.98 -3.14 16.40
C ALA A 189 15.77 -2.39 16.99
N CYS A 190 15.13 -3.00 17.98
CA CYS A 190 13.95 -2.48 18.69
C CYS A 190 14.26 -2.37 20.20
N PRO A 191 13.57 -1.50 20.95
CA PRO A 191 13.74 -1.40 22.40
C PRO A 191 13.46 -2.70 23.16
N HIS A 192 12.40 -3.43 22.78
CA HIS A 192 12.11 -4.77 23.29
C HIS A 192 12.54 -5.85 22.30
N THR A 193 12.57 -7.10 22.78
CA THR A 193 12.92 -8.27 21.96
C THR A 193 12.07 -8.32 20.69
N LEU A 194 12.75 -8.44 19.55
CA LEU A 194 12.09 -8.57 18.25
C LEU A 194 11.27 -9.86 18.21
N GLY A 195 10.00 -9.75 17.80
CA GLY A 195 9.12 -10.90 17.63
C GLY A 195 8.54 -11.48 18.92
N ASP A 196 8.61 -10.71 20.02
CA ASP A 196 7.95 -11.06 21.28
C ASP A 196 6.43 -11.14 21.11
N LEU A 197 5.79 -12.11 21.79
CA LEU A 197 4.34 -12.34 21.76
C LEU A 197 3.59 -11.48 22.77
N HIS A 198 4.14 -10.30 23.10
CA HIS A 198 3.56 -9.39 24.10
C HIS A 198 2.11 -9.00 23.74
N THR A 199 1.25 -8.98 24.76
CA THR A 199 -0.14 -8.53 24.65
C THR A 199 -0.59 -7.98 26.01
N PRO A 200 -1.45 -6.92 26.06
CA PRO A 200 -2.02 -6.20 24.93
C PRO A 200 -1.06 -5.21 24.26
N THR A 201 -1.14 -5.07 22.93
CA THR A 201 -0.35 -4.08 22.16
C THR A 201 -0.91 -2.65 22.24
N GLY A 202 -2.16 -2.50 22.72
CA GLY A 202 -2.91 -1.25 22.65
C GLY A 202 -3.43 -0.89 21.26
N GLN A 203 -3.12 -1.69 20.23
CA GLN A 203 -3.58 -1.48 18.86
C GLN A 203 -4.84 -2.29 18.56
N LYS A 204 -5.58 -1.87 17.52
CA LYS A 204 -6.74 -2.60 17.01
C LYS A 204 -6.78 -2.53 15.50
N VAL A 205 -7.14 -3.64 14.88
CA VAL A 205 -7.47 -3.73 13.46
C VAL A 205 -8.92 -4.14 13.37
N THR A 206 -9.72 -3.40 12.61
CA THR A 206 -11.16 -3.63 12.50
C THR A 206 -11.49 -4.04 11.07
N ASN A 207 -12.29 -5.09 10.95
CA ASN A 207 -12.90 -5.55 9.72
C ASN A 207 -14.40 -5.24 9.75
N ILE A 208 -15.02 -5.23 8.57
CA ILE A 208 -16.47 -5.11 8.42
C ILE A 208 -16.99 -6.48 8.01
N ARG A 209 -17.84 -7.08 8.84
CA ARG A 209 -18.46 -8.39 8.60
C ARG A 209 -19.30 -8.33 7.33
N TYR A 210 -18.98 -9.21 6.39
CA TYR A 210 -19.68 -9.37 5.13
C TYR A 210 -21.17 -9.57 5.36
N ARG A 211 -22.00 -9.03 4.46
CA ARG A 211 -23.48 -9.00 4.53
C ARG A 211 -24.09 -8.10 5.60
N THR A 212 -23.45 -7.98 6.76
CA THR A 212 -24.06 -7.31 7.93
C THR A 212 -23.57 -5.89 8.16
N GLY A 213 -22.39 -5.52 7.65
CA GLY A 213 -21.78 -4.21 7.90
C GLY A 213 -21.23 -4.04 9.32
N GLU A 214 -21.30 -5.07 10.17
CA GLU A 214 -20.88 -5.01 11.57
C GLU A 214 -19.35 -4.93 11.68
N ASN A 215 -18.85 -3.95 12.44
CA ASN A 215 -17.43 -3.86 12.75
C ASN A 215 -17.02 -4.92 13.78
N TYR A 216 -15.92 -5.63 13.54
CA TYR A 216 -15.32 -6.53 14.52
C TYR A 216 -13.79 -6.43 14.51
N VAL A 217 -13.18 -6.68 15.66
CA VAL A 217 -11.72 -6.62 15.83
C VAL A 217 -11.10 -7.93 15.35
N VAL A 218 -9.99 -7.85 14.59
CA VAL A 218 -9.17 -9.00 14.21
C VAL A 218 -8.71 -9.72 15.48
N GLN A 219 -9.05 -11.00 15.60
CA GLN A 219 -8.70 -11.85 16.75
C GLN A 219 -7.35 -12.53 16.58
#